data_AF-A0A9X1K0W2-F1
#
_entry.id   AF-A0A9X1K0W2-F1
#
_cell.length_a   1.000
_cell.length_b   1.000
_cell.length_c   1.000
_cell.angle_alpha   90.00
_cell.angle_beta   90.00
_cell.angle_gamma   90.00
#
_symmetry.space_group_name_H-M   'P 1'
#
loop_
_entity.id
_entity.type
_entity.pdbx_description
1 polymer ?
#
loop_
_entity_poly.entity_id
_entity_poly.type
_entity_poly.pdbx_seq_one_letter_code
_entity_poly.pdbx_strand_id
1 'polypeptide(L)'
;MIYWFFTNPDGTIWQAGRSPTLPTGATQSPSQISPAELVKYYLDGGGALTLRPPSPGIVSNGTEHTIADCPPGTVINIEDNISGEQLGSITTDQDPQTEVINLPDPGTYIITVTGPSPMLPTEKQVVT
;
A
#
# COMPACT_ATOMS: atom_id res chain seq x y z
N MET A 1 -26.50 -1.78 15.07
CA MET A 1 -25.18 -2.42 14.81
C MET A 1 -24.17 -1.29 14.71
N ILE A 2 -23.05 -1.38 15.43
CA ILE A 2 -22.00 -0.35 15.48
C ILE A 2 -20.86 -0.80 14.57
N TYR A 3 -20.39 0.09 13.70
CA TYR A 3 -19.13 -0.09 12.99
C TYR A 3 -17.99 0.46 13.85
N TRP A 4 -16.90 -0.30 13.93
CA TRP A 4 -15.77 0.00 14.78
C TRP A 4 -14.45 -0.30 14.06
N PHE A 5 -13.38 0.34 14.51
CA PHE A 5 -12.03 0.06 14.02
C PHE A 5 -10.97 0.21 15.13
N PHE A 6 -9.83 -0.44 14.94
CA PHE A 6 -8.61 -0.25 15.70
C PHE A 6 -7.56 0.42 14.82
N THR A 7 -6.75 1.28 15.44
CA THR A 7 -5.65 1.96 14.76
C THR A 7 -4.30 1.53 15.31
N ASN A 8 -3.30 1.58 14.45
CA ASN A 8 -1.90 1.56 14.82
C ASN A 8 -1.49 2.92 15.42
N PRO A 9 -0.31 3.01 16.06
CA PRO A 9 0.21 4.29 16.56
C PRO A 9 0.37 5.37 15.48
N ASP A 10 0.55 4.97 14.21
CA ASP A 10 0.65 5.86 13.05
C ASP A 10 -0.72 6.28 12.47
N GLY A 11 -1.82 5.89 13.13
CA GLY A 11 -3.19 6.19 12.73
C GLY A 11 -3.79 5.25 11.69
N THR A 12 -3.02 4.34 11.09
CA THR A 12 -3.55 3.39 10.09
C THR A 12 -4.52 2.40 10.73
N ILE A 13 -5.61 2.07 10.03
CA ILE A 13 -6.58 1.09 10.50
C ILE A 13 -6.09 -0.32 10.16
N TRP A 14 -5.79 -1.12 11.18
CA TRP A 14 -5.36 -2.51 10.99
C TRP A 14 -6.50 -3.53 11.15
N GLN A 15 -7.60 -3.13 11.79
CA GLN A 15 -8.79 -3.98 11.91
C GLN A 15 -10.05 -3.13 12.01
N ALA A 16 -11.11 -3.58 11.36
CA ALA A 16 -12.44 -3.00 11.46
C ALA A 16 -13.50 -4.09 11.49
N GLY A 17 -14.68 -3.78 12.03
CA GLY A 17 -15.75 -4.75 12.15
C GLY A 17 -17.11 -4.14 12.45
N ARG A 18 -18.08 -5.03 12.64
CA ARG A 18 -19.45 -4.68 13.07
C ARG A 18 -19.83 -5.51 14.29
N SER A 19 -20.40 -4.87 15.30
CA SER A 19 -20.83 -5.53 16.54
C SER A 19 -22.04 -4.81 17.15
N PRO A 20 -22.90 -5.49 17.94
CA PRO A 20 -23.95 -4.82 18.71
C PRO A 20 -23.40 -3.81 19.72
N THR A 21 -22.21 -4.07 20.27
CA THR A 21 -21.50 -3.23 21.24
C THR A 21 -20.10 -2.86 20.75
N LEU A 22 -19.58 -1.72 21.20
CA LEU A 22 -18.22 -1.28 20.87
C LEU A 22 -17.19 -2.15 21.63
N PRO A 23 -16.28 -2.86 20.94
CA PRO A 23 -15.21 -3.60 21.60
C PRO A 23 -14.28 -2.68 22.39
N THR A 24 -13.71 -3.19 23.48
CA THR A 24 -12.72 -2.44 24.28
C THR A 24 -11.54 -2.01 23.43
N GLY A 25 -11.17 -0.73 23.49
CA GLY A 25 -10.07 -0.15 22.74
C GLY A 25 -10.38 0.20 21.28
N ALA A 26 -11.57 -0.16 20.78
CA ALA A 26 -11.98 0.22 19.43
C ALA A 26 -12.57 1.62 19.41
N THR A 27 -12.44 2.30 18.28
CA THR A 27 -13.10 3.57 18.01
C THR A 27 -14.36 3.31 17.19
N GLN A 28 -15.47 3.97 17.54
CA GLN A 28 -16.68 3.93 16.73
C GLN A 28 -16.49 4.73 15.44
N SER A 29 -16.82 4.13 14.30
CA SER A 29 -16.76 4.83 13.02
C SER A 29 -17.79 5.98 12.97
N PRO A 30 -17.38 7.24 12.70
CA PRO A 30 -18.28 8.38 12.62
C PRO A 30 -19.18 8.32 11.38
N SER A 31 -18.71 7.66 10.33
CA SER A 31 -19.43 7.38 9.10
C SER A 31 -19.79 5.89 9.02
N GLN A 32 -20.89 5.55 8.34
CA GLN A 32 -21.25 4.15 8.05
C GLN A 32 -20.40 3.56 6.91
N ILE A 33 -19.07 3.78 6.94
CA ILE A 33 -18.13 3.14 6.03
C ILE A 33 -18.07 1.66 6.38
N SER A 34 -18.11 0.80 5.37
CA SER A 34 -18.04 -0.64 5.60
C SER A 34 -16.69 -1.02 6.24
N PRO A 35 -16.61 -2.09 7.05
CA PRO A 35 -15.34 -2.54 7.61
C PRO A 35 -14.25 -2.80 6.56
N ALA A 36 -14.62 -3.28 5.37
CA ALA A 36 -13.69 -3.52 4.27
C ALA A 36 -13.16 -2.23 3.64
N GLU A 37 -13.94 -1.15 3.65
CA GLU A 37 -13.48 0.16 3.18
C GLU A 37 -12.64 0.88 4.25
N LEU A 38 -12.93 0.70 5.54
CA LEU A 38 -12.21 1.36 6.64
C LEU A 38 -10.70 1.08 6.64
N VAL A 39 -10.25 -0.10 6.22
CA VAL A 39 -8.81 -0.44 6.14
C VAL A 39 -8.04 0.38 5.09
N LYS A 40 -8.76 1.07 4.20
CA LYS A 40 -8.20 2.05 3.23
C LYS A 40 -8.09 3.46 3.81
N TYR A 41 -8.49 3.67 5.06
CA TYR A 41 -8.42 4.94 5.76
C TYR A 41 -7.37 4.89 6.88
N TYR A 42 -7.00 6.08 7.35
CA TYR A 42 -6.23 6.29 8.57
C TYR A 42 -6.82 7.47 9.34
N LEU A 43 -6.54 7.54 10.64
CA LEU A 43 -6.81 8.74 11.43
C LEU A 43 -5.67 9.74 11.23
N ASP A 44 -6.01 10.93 10.74
CA ASP A 44 -5.04 12.02 10.66
C ASP A 44 -4.76 12.62 12.05
N GLY A 45 -3.80 13.56 12.13
CA GLY A 45 -3.43 14.22 13.38
C GLY A 45 -4.56 15.04 14.03
N GLY A 46 -5.66 15.31 13.32
CA GLY A 46 -6.87 15.93 13.83
C GLY A 46 -7.94 14.92 14.29
N GLY A 47 -7.69 13.62 14.12
CA GLY A 47 -8.63 12.55 14.44
C GLY A 47 -9.72 12.33 13.38
N ALA A 48 -9.56 12.89 12.17
CA ALA A 48 -10.47 12.64 11.07
C ALA A 48 -10.06 11.40 10.27
N LEU A 49 -11.06 10.66 9.76
CA LEU A 49 -10.81 9.56 8.83
C LEU A 49 -10.48 10.10 7.45
N THR A 50 -9.23 9.87 7.03
CA THR A 50 -8.72 10.30 5.73
C THR A 50 -8.34 9.09 4.91
N LEU A 51 -8.62 9.13 3.60
CA LEU A 51 -8.22 8.07 2.68
C LEU A 51 -6.69 7.98 2.64
N ARG A 52 -6.18 6.76 2.70
CA ARG A 52 -4.76 6.50 2.55
C ARG A 52 -4.33 6.82 1.11
N PRO A 53 -3.26 7.60 0.90
CA PRO A 53 -2.73 7.84 -0.43
C PRO A 53 -2.20 6.52 -1.04
N PRO A 54 -2.28 6.33 -2.36
CA PRO A 54 -1.61 5.20 -3.01
C PRO A 54 -0.09 5.40 -2.98
N SER A 55 0.65 4.29 -2.96
CA SER A 55 2.09 4.26 -3.24
C SER A 55 2.40 4.76 -4.66
N PRO A 56 3.64 5.13 -4.96
CA PRO A 56 4.01 5.60 -6.29
C PRO A 56 3.68 4.61 -7.41
N GLY A 57 3.16 5.13 -8.53
CA GLY A 57 2.72 4.32 -9.65
C GLY A 57 3.86 3.79 -10.52
N ILE A 58 3.59 2.70 -11.25
CA ILE A 58 4.54 2.05 -12.14
C ILE A 58 4.21 2.39 -13.61
N VAL A 59 5.12 3.10 -14.27
CA VAL A 59 5.06 3.39 -15.71
C VAL A 59 5.92 2.38 -16.45
N SER A 60 5.41 1.77 -17.51
CA SER A 60 6.12 0.70 -18.23
C SER A 60 6.33 1.09 -19.68
N ASN A 61 7.54 0.88 -20.19
CA ASN A 61 7.94 1.09 -21.58
C ASN A 61 8.83 -0.07 -22.05
N GLY A 62 8.21 -1.10 -22.65
CA GLY A 62 8.91 -2.34 -22.99
C GLY A 62 9.48 -3.01 -21.75
N THR A 63 10.78 -3.31 -21.76
CA THR A 63 11.51 -3.95 -20.67
C THR A 63 11.85 -3.00 -19.51
N GLU A 64 11.64 -1.69 -19.68
CA GLU A 64 11.93 -0.68 -18.68
C GLU A 64 10.66 -0.28 -17.92
N HIS A 65 10.76 -0.21 -16.59
CA HIS A 65 9.67 0.16 -15.70
C HIS A 65 10.14 1.22 -14.70
N THR A 66 9.51 2.40 -14.76
CA THR A 66 9.87 3.57 -13.98
C THR A 66 8.86 3.79 -12.87
N ILE A 67 9.37 4.07 -11.66
CA ILE A 67 8.58 4.44 -10.49
C ILE A 67 9.15 5.77 -10.01
N ALA A 68 8.42 6.85 -10.24
CA ALA A 68 8.84 8.20 -9.88
C ALA A 68 8.46 8.54 -8.44
N ASP A 69 9.17 9.51 -7.85
CA ASP A 69 8.85 10.10 -6.55
C ASP A 69 8.71 9.07 -5.40
N CYS A 70 9.60 8.05 -5.36
CA CYS A 70 9.64 7.10 -4.25
C CYS A 70 10.12 7.78 -2.97
N PRO A 71 9.26 7.99 -1.95
CA PRO A 71 9.71 8.54 -0.68
C PRO A 71 10.63 7.55 0.05
N PRO A 72 11.54 8.03 0.92
CA PRO A 72 12.40 7.16 1.72
C PRO A 72 11.58 6.09 2.47
N GLY A 73 12.09 4.86 2.50
CA GLY A 73 11.44 3.70 3.06
C GLY A 73 10.44 3.00 2.13
N THR A 74 10.30 3.45 0.87
CA THR A 74 9.54 2.70 -0.14
C THR A 74 10.27 1.41 -0.47
N VAL A 75 9.55 0.29 -0.42
CA VAL A 75 10.02 -1.05 -0.79
C VAL A 75 9.37 -1.44 -2.11
N ILE A 76 10.19 -1.84 -3.08
CA ILE A 76 9.75 -2.31 -4.39
C ILE A 76 10.15 -3.77 -4.52
N ASN A 77 9.17 -4.66 -4.63
CA ASN A 77 9.39 -6.08 -4.81
C ASN A 77 9.05 -6.48 -6.24
N ILE A 78 9.86 -7.38 -6.79
CA ILE A 78 9.69 -7.93 -8.12
C ILE A 78 9.56 -9.45 -7.97
N GLU A 79 8.48 -10.00 -8.50
CA GLU A 79 8.16 -11.42 -8.44
C GLU A 79 7.88 -11.95 -9.85
N ASP A 80 8.33 -13.16 -10.15
CA ASP A 80 7.85 -13.90 -11.33
C ASP A 80 6.41 -14.35 -11.11
N ASN A 81 5.50 -13.93 -11.99
CA ASN A 81 4.07 -14.18 -11.83
C ASN A 81 3.68 -15.67 -11.96
N ILE A 82 4.53 -16.50 -12.55
CA ILE A 82 4.25 -17.91 -12.81
C ILE A 82 4.78 -18.79 -11.68
N SER A 83 6.03 -18.58 -11.29
CA SER A 83 6.68 -19.36 -10.23
C SER A 83 6.42 -18.82 -8.83
N GLY A 84 6.05 -17.53 -8.71
CA GLY A 84 6.00 -16.82 -7.43
C GLY A 84 7.39 -16.55 -6.84
N GLU A 85 8.45 -16.70 -7.64
CA GLU A 85 9.82 -16.45 -7.20
C GLU A 85 10.07 -14.95 -7.03
N GLN A 86 10.54 -14.54 -5.86
CA GLN A 86 11.00 -13.18 -5.64
C GLN A 86 12.35 -12.98 -6.34
N LEU A 87 12.35 -12.19 -7.41
CA LEU A 87 13.52 -11.89 -8.23
C LEU A 87 14.39 -10.78 -7.64
N GLY A 88 13.76 -9.86 -6.89
CA GLY A 88 14.47 -8.75 -6.29
C GLY A 88 13.64 -7.92 -5.32
N SER A 89 14.34 -7.12 -4.54
CA SER A 89 13.77 -6.10 -3.67
C SER A 89 14.67 -4.88 -3.64
N ILE A 90 14.09 -3.70 -3.80
CA ILE A 90 14.76 -2.42 -3.71
C ILE A 90 14.12 -1.67 -2.55
N THR A 91 14.93 -1.09 -1.66
CA THR A 91 14.46 -0.19 -0.60
C THR A 91 15.10 1.17 -0.82
N THR A 92 14.27 2.19 -0.95
CA THR A 92 14.72 3.59 -1.07
C THR A 92 15.12 4.12 0.31
N ASP A 93 16.27 4.77 0.41
CA ASP A 93 16.86 5.18 1.69
C ASP A 93 17.13 6.69 1.79
N GLN A 94 17.09 7.43 0.67
CA GLN A 94 17.32 8.87 0.60
C GLN A 94 16.13 9.62 -0.02
N ASP A 95 16.28 10.94 -0.21
CA ASP A 95 15.32 11.87 -0.82
C ASP A 95 14.50 11.25 -1.97
N PRO A 96 13.31 11.78 -2.28
CA PRO A 96 12.43 11.20 -3.30
C PRO A 96 13.18 10.87 -4.59
N GLN A 97 13.34 9.58 -4.87
CA GLN A 97 14.14 9.10 -5.99
C GLN A 97 13.27 8.40 -7.02
N THR A 98 13.71 8.46 -8.27
CA THR A 98 13.09 7.69 -9.35
C THR A 98 13.82 6.36 -9.47
N GLU A 99 13.07 5.27 -9.38
CA GLU A 99 13.58 3.92 -9.56
C GLU A 99 13.28 3.43 -10.97
N VAL A 100 14.28 2.82 -11.60
CA VAL A 100 14.17 2.24 -12.94
C VAL A 100 14.53 0.77 -12.85
N ILE A 101 13.54 -0.07 -13.16
CA ILE A 101 13.65 -1.53 -13.17
C ILE A 101 13.74 -1.97 -14.63
N ASN A 102 14.77 -2.74 -14.94
CA ASN A 102 14.93 -3.37 -16.24
C ASN A 102 14.71 -4.87 -16.13
N LEU A 103 13.75 -5.40 -16.88
CA LEU A 103 13.42 -6.82 -16.98
C LEU A 103 13.64 -7.27 -18.43
N PRO A 104 14.89 -7.61 -18.80
CA PRO A 104 15.26 -7.91 -20.18
C PRO A 104 14.78 -9.28 -20.66
N ASP A 105 14.52 -10.19 -19.73
CA ASP A 105 14.04 -11.53 -20.04
C ASP A 105 12.54 -11.48 -20.35
N PRO A 106 12.07 -12.19 -21.39
CA PRO A 106 10.65 -12.25 -21.69
C PRO A 106 9.92 -13.03 -20.60
N GLY A 107 8.85 -12.46 -20.09
CA GLY A 107 8.16 -13.05 -18.95
C GLY A 107 6.94 -12.26 -18.52
N THR A 108 6.31 -12.72 -17.44
CA THR A 108 5.26 -11.98 -16.76
C THR A 108 5.70 -11.80 -15.32
N TYR A 109 5.75 -10.55 -14.88
CA TYR A 109 6.26 -10.19 -13.57
C TYR A 109 5.24 -9.35 -12.82
N ILE A 110 5.24 -9.46 -11.50
CA ILE A 110 4.50 -8.58 -10.61
C ILE A 110 5.51 -7.62 -9.98
N ILE A 111 5.25 -6.32 -10.12
CA ILE A 111 5.98 -5.28 -9.40
C ILE A 111 5.04 -4.71 -8.34
N THR A 112 5.41 -4.87 -7.08
CA THR A 112 4.66 -4.34 -5.93
C THR A 112 5.47 -3.24 -5.27
N VAL A 113 4.90 -2.04 -5.21
CA VAL A 113 5.49 -0.85 -4.56
C VAL A 113 4.74 -0.62 -3.25
N THR A 114 5.48 -0.64 -2.15
CA THR A 114 4.97 -0.38 -0.80
C THR A 114 5.68 0.84 -0.24
N GLY A 115 5.00 1.99 -0.31
CA GLY A 115 5.46 3.22 0.34
C GLY A 115 5.36 3.14 1.87
N PRO A 116 6.01 4.07 2.59
CA PRO A 116 5.89 4.18 4.02
C PRO A 116 4.44 4.46 4.44
N SER A 117 4.10 4.10 5.67
CA SER A 117 2.80 4.42 6.26
C SER A 117 2.51 5.93 6.15
N PRO A 118 1.29 6.35 5.75
CA PRO A 118 0.07 5.56 5.63
C PRO A 118 -0.22 5.05 4.20
N MET A 119 0.75 5.00 3.29
CA MET A 119 0.48 4.68 1.88
C MET A 119 -0.11 3.27 1.70
N LEU A 120 -0.99 3.10 0.72
CA LEU A 120 -1.48 1.80 0.28
C LEU A 120 -0.54 1.23 -0.79
N PRO A 121 -0.21 -0.07 -0.79
CA PRO A 121 0.60 -0.66 -1.84
C PRO A 121 -0.04 -0.47 -3.22
N THR A 122 0.81 -0.26 -4.21
CA THR A 122 0.43 -0.27 -5.62
C THR A 122 1.10 -1.44 -6.31
N GLU A 123 0.39 -2.08 -7.22
CA GLU A 123 0.89 -3.27 -7.90
C GLU A 123 0.61 -3.15 -9.39
N LYS A 124 1.53 -3.68 -10.20
CA LYS A 124 1.34 -3.83 -11.63
C LYS A 124 1.95 -5.13 -12.12
N GLN A 125 1.13 -5.91 -12.81
CA GLN A 125 1.60 -6.99 -13.65
C GLN A 125 2.16 -6.39 -14.95
N VAL A 126 3.38 -6.77 -15.30
CA VAL A 126 4.07 -6.35 -16.52
C VAL A 126 4.43 -7.56 -17.37
N VAL A 127 4.45 -7.35 -18.69
CA VAL A 127 4.83 -8.35 -19.68
C VAL A 127 5.95 -7.74 -20.52
N THR A 128 7.04 -8.48 -20.67
CA THR A 128 8.26 -8.06 -21.35
C THR A 128 8.55 -8.91 -22.57
#